data_AF-A0A395CWC9-F1
#
_entry.id   AF-A0A395CWC9-F1
#
_cell.length_a   1.000
_cell.length_b   1.000
_cell.length_c   1.000
_cell.angle_alpha   90.00
_cell.angle_beta   90.00
_cell.angle_gamma   90.00
#
_symmetry.space_group_name_H-M   'P 1'
#
loop_
_entity.id
_entity.type
_entity.pdbx_description
1 polymer ?
#
loop_
_entity_poly.entity_id
_entity_poly.type
_entity_poly.pdbx_seq_one_letter_code
_entity_poly.pdbx_strand_id
1 'polypeptide(L)' 'MSDETLRPWEVRASRRLLHDRWISLRADHCVTQRGVVLDPYYVLEYPDWVH' A
#
# COMPACT_ATOMS: atom_id res chain seq x y z
N MET A 1 29.59 4.27 8.64
CA MET A 1 28.23 3.72 8.75
C MET A 1 27.58 3.97 7.41
N SER A 2 27.33 2.93 6.64
CA SER A 2 26.74 3.03 5.30
C SER A 2 25.34 3.63 5.45
N ASP A 3 25.07 4.72 4.74
CA ASP A 3 23.73 5.25 4.55
C ASP A 3 22.96 4.27 3.66
N GLU A 4 22.40 3.21 4.26
CA GLU A 4 21.50 2.31 3.54
C GLU A 4 20.15 3.01 3.43
N THR A 5 20.01 3.82 2.38
CA THR A 5 18.78 4.53 2.07
C THR A 5 17.69 3.50 1.82
N LEU A 6 16.80 3.30 2.80
CA LEU A 6 15.63 2.43 2.70
C LEU A 6 14.77 2.94 1.55
N ARG A 7 14.78 2.23 0.42
CA ARG A 7 13.96 2.57 -0.73
C ARG A 7 12.49 2.32 -0.38
N PRO A 8 11.55 3.18 -0.82
CA PRO A 8 10.14 2.92 -0.63
C PRO A 8 9.74 1.63 -1.35
N TRP A 9 8.68 1.00 -0.87
CA TRP A 9 8.05 -0.10 -1.60
C TRP A 9 7.43 0.44 -2.89
N GLU A 10 7.42 -0.39 -3.92
CA GLU A 10 6.82 -0.06 -5.20
C GLU A 10 5.44 -0.70 -5.32
N VAL A 11 4.40 0.10 -5.58
CA VAL A 11 3.06 -0.41 -5.90
C VAL A 11 2.96 -0.57 -7.42
N ARG A 12 2.91 -1.82 -7.89
CA ARG A 12 2.83 -2.18 -9.31
C ARG A 12 1.41 -2.10 -9.87
N ALA A 13 0.41 -2.44 -9.06
CA ALA A 13 -0.99 -2.35 -9.41
C ALA A 13 -1.84 -2.18 -8.15
N SER A 14 -3.02 -1.59 -8.31
CA SER A 14 -3.99 -1.39 -7.25
C SER A 14 -5.38 -1.76 -7.73
N ARG A 15 -6.11 -2.53 -6.93
CA ARG A 15 -7.51 -2.90 -7.20
C ARG A 15 -8.37 -2.55 -6.00
N ARG A 16 -9.38 -1.70 -6.20
CA ARG A 16 -10.39 -1.40 -5.19
C ARG A 16 -11.35 -2.59 -5.07
N LEU A 17 -11.49 -3.14 -3.86
CA LEU A 17 -12.34 -4.29 -3.58
C LEU A 17 -13.70 -3.88 -3.06
N LEU A 18 -13.72 -2.88 -2.19
CA LEU A 18 -14.92 -2.34 -1.58
C LEU A 18 -14.71 -0.86 -1.35
N HIS A 19 -15.75 -0.07 -1.64
CA HIS A 19 -15.77 1.35 -1.31
C HIS A 19 -17.21 1.75 -1.05
N ASP A 20 -17.51 1.90 0.22
CA ASP A 20 -18.79 2.38 0.70
C ASP A 20 -18.60 3.43 1.80
N ARG A 21 -19.70 3.78 2.48
CA ARG A 21 -19.72 4.79 3.54
C ARG A 21 -18.80 4.46 4.72
N TRP A 22 -18.56 3.19 5.01
CA TRP A 22 -17.92 2.70 6.22
C TRP A 22 -16.51 2.16 5.96
N ILE A 23 -16.28 1.64 4.76
CA ILE A 23 -15.02 0.98 4.42
C ILE A 23 -14.59 1.30 3.00
N SER A 24 -13.31 1.69 2.87
CA SER A 24 -12.59 1.74 1.61
C SER A 24 -11.40 0.78 1.70
N LEU A 25 -11.46 -0.30 0.91
CA LEU A 25 -10.48 -1.37 0.90
C LEU A 25 -9.89 -1.54 -0.50
N ARG A 26 -8.56 -1.56 -0.55
CA ARG A 26 -7.78 -1.84 -1.75
C ARG A 26 -6.90 -3.06 -1.56
N ALA A 27 -6.67 -3.80 -2.64
CA ALA A 27 -5.66 -4.83 -2.75
C ALA A 27 -4.60 -4.36 -3.73
N ASP A 28 -3.37 -4.19 -3.24
CA ASP A 28 -2.23 -3.71 -4.00
C ASP A 28 -1.26 -4.87 -4.31
N HIS A 29 -0.71 -4.85 -5.52
CA HIS A 29 0.46 -5.65 -5.88
C HIS A 29 1.69 -4.78 -5.57
N CYS A 30 2.45 -5.16 -4.55
CA CYS A 30 3.61 -4.43 -4.06
C CYS A 30 4.91 -5.22 -4.26
N VAL A 31 6.02 -4.51 -4.47
CA VAL A 31 7.38 -5.04 -4.37
C VAL A 31 8.09 -4.32 -3.22
N THR A 32 8.51 -5.08 -2.21
CA THR A 32 9.25 -4.52 -1.07
C THR A 32 10.63 -4.04 -1.50
N GLN A 33 11.30 -3.26 -0.66
CA GLN A 33 12.68 -2.79 -0.89
C GLN A 33 13.71 -3.91 -1.13
N ARG A 34 13.42 -5.14 -0.67
CA ARG A 34 14.26 -6.34 -0.86
C ARG A 34 13.86 -7.17 -2.11
N GLY A 35 12.93 -6.68 -2.92
CA GLY A 35 12.44 -7.38 -4.10
C GLY A 35 11.34 -8.43 -3.84
N VAL A 36 10.87 -8.57 -2.59
CA VAL A 36 9.77 -9.51 -2.29
C VAL A 36 8.47 -8.99 -2.89
N VAL A 37 7.77 -9.83 -3.65
CA VAL A 37 6.46 -9.55 -4.23
C VAL A 37 5.36 -9.89 -3.22
N LEU A 38 4.45 -8.94 -3.01
CA LEU A 38 3.23 -9.10 -2.22
C LEU A 38 2.03 -8.85 -3.13
N ASP A 39 1.28 -9.91 -3.45
CA ASP A 39 0.07 -9.83 -4.27
C ASP A 39 -0.97 -10.85 -3.75
N PRO A 40 -1.98 -10.41 -2.96
CA PRO A 40 -2.32 -9.03 -2.60
C PRO A 40 -1.73 -8.53 -1.26
N TYR A 41 -1.50 -7.22 -1.18
CA TYR A 41 -1.31 -6.44 0.05
C TYR A 41 -2.54 -5.56 0.31
N TYR A 42 -3.23 -5.75 1.44
CA TYR A 42 -4.48 -5.05 1.72
C TYR A 42 -4.27 -3.70 2.40
N VAL A 43 -4.92 -2.66 1.89
CA VAL A 43 -4.86 -1.28 2.40
C VAL A 43 -6.27 -0.79 2.74
N LEU A 44 -6.43 -0.34 3.99
CA LEU A 44 -7.61 0.42 4.43
C LEU A 44 -7.34 1.91 4.22
N GLU A 45 -8.19 2.56 3.44
CA GLU A 45 -8.11 3.99 3.15
C GLU A 45 -9.05 4.75 4.09
N TYR A 46 -8.50 5.71 4.84
CA TYR A 46 -9.26 6.55 5.77
C TYR A 46 -9.20 8.02 5.32
N PRO A 47 -10.28 8.81 5.51
CA PRO A 47 -10.22 10.24 5.28
C PRO A 47 -9.29 10.93 6.28
N ASP A 48 -8.77 12.09 5.89
CA ASP A 48 -8.01 12.96 6.80
C ASP A 48 -8.90 13.35 8.00
N TRP A 49 -8.36 13.18 9.20
CA TRP A 49 -9.12 13.25 10.45
C TRP A 49 -9.05 14.63 11.13
N VAL A 50 -8.32 15.60 10.56
CA VAL A 50 -8.29 17.00 11.01
C VAL A 50 -8.32 17.92 9.79
N HIS A 51 -9.28 18.84 9.78
CA HIS A 51 -9.34 20.00 8.88
C HIS A 51 -9.55 21.26 9.71
#